data_AF-A0A1J0LVP5-F1
#
_entry.id   AF-A0A1J0LVP5-F1
#
_cell.length_a   1.000
_cell.length_b   1.000
_cell.length_c   1.000
_cell.angle_alpha   90.00
_cell.angle_beta   90.00
_cell.angle_gamma   90.00
#
_symmetry.space_group_name_H-M   'P 1'
#
loop_
_entity.id
_entity.type
_entity.pdbx_description
1 polymer ?
#
loop_
_entity_poly.entity_id
_entity_poly.type
_entity_poly.pdbx_seq_one_letter_code
_entity_poly.pdbx_strand_id
1 'polypeptide(L)' 'MRLTVYLPEDLARLLREAAAHEGKSLSALTAKALAFYLRDRRRTALGRKVLEVAGRTRLTEEAHRLLEEGRRDRP' A
#
# COMPACT_ATOMS: atom_id res chain seq x y z
N MET A 1 -15.59 10.94 9.02
CA MET A 1 -15.03 10.42 10.29
C MET A 1 -13.97 11.39 10.79
N ARG A 2 -14.05 11.83 12.06
CA ARG A 2 -13.07 12.75 12.66
C ARG A 2 -12.17 11.96 13.62
N LEU A 3 -10.87 12.08 13.48
CA LEU A 3 -9.86 11.44 14.33
C LEU A 3 -9.04 12.53 15.01
N THR A 4 -8.84 12.39 16.31
CA THR A 4 -7.92 13.23 17.08
C THR A 4 -6.70 12.40 17.41
N VAL A 5 -5.51 12.89 17.06
CA VAL A 5 -4.25 12.21 17.29
C VAL A 5 -3.26 13.19 17.91
N TYR A 6 -2.39 12.67 18.76
CA TYR A 6 -1.24 13.43 19.23
C TYR A 6 -0.16 13.43 18.15
N LEU A 7 0.39 14.60 17.85
CA LEU A 7 1.55 14.79 16.99
C LEU A 7 2.61 15.54 17.80
N PRO A 8 3.86 15.05 17.84
CA PRO A 8 4.98 15.83 18.37
C PRO A 8 5.07 17.19 17.67
N GLU A 9 5.42 18.24 18.43
CA GLU A 9 5.38 19.63 17.93
C GLU A 9 6.27 19.83 16.70
N ASP A 10 7.47 19.23 16.69
CA ASP A 10 8.38 19.29 15.54
C ASP A 10 7.76 18.71 14.26
N LEU A 11 7.05 17.59 14.39
CA LEU A 11 6.38 16.96 13.27
C LEU A 11 5.18 17.79 12.81
N ALA A 12 4.43 18.38 13.74
CA ALA A 12 3.33 19.28 13.43
C ALA A 12 3.81 20.51 12.66
N ARG A 13 4.95 21.09 13.05
CA ARG A 13 5.59 22.20 12.35
C ARG A 13 5.98 21.82 10.92
N LEU A 14 6.71 20.71 10.75
CA LEU A 14 7.13 20.23 9.43
C LEU A 14 5.94 19.94 8.50
N LEU A 15 4.86 19.37 9.03
CA LEU A 15 3.65 19.12 8.25
C LEU A 15 2.95 20.39 7.79
N ARG A 16 2.92 21.44 8.62
CA ARG A 16 2.36 22.76 8.24
C ARG A 16 3.20 23.40 7.13
N GLU A 17 4.52 23.36 7.26
CA GLU A 17 5.45 23.87 6.25
C GLU A 17 5.28 23.14 4.91
N ALA A 18 5.22 21.80 4.93
CA ALA A 18 5.00 20.99 3.74
C ALA A 18 3.62 21.25 3.10
N ALA A 19 2.58 21.41 3.91
CA ALA A 19 1.23 21.71 3.41
C ALA A 19 1.17 23.07 2.73
N ALA A 20 1.83 24.09 3.32
CA ALA A 20 1.95 25.42 2.73
C ALA A 20 2.72 25.37 1.40
N HIS A 21 3.84 24.65 1.35
CA HIS A 21 4.65 24.50 0.14
C HIS A 21 3.87 23.78 -0.99
N GLU A 22 3.04 22.79 -0.67
CA GLU A 22 2.19 22.10 -1.65
C GLU A 22 0.88 22.83 -1.99
N GLY A 23 0.61 23.98 -1.36
CA GLY A 23 -0.65 24.72 -1.56
C GLY A 23 -1.89 23.92 -1.12
N LYS A 24 -1.75 23.06 -0.11
CA LYS A 24 -2.81 22.16 0.38
C LYS A 24 -3.15 22.43 1.84
N SER A 25 -4.35 22.05 2.24
CA SER A 25 -4.69 22.03 3.66
C SER A 25 -3.90 20.94 4.39
N LEU A 26 -3.60 21.18 5.66
CA LEU A 26 -2.94 20.22 6.53
C LEU A 26 -3.70 18.87 6.57
N SER A 27 -5.03 18.93 6.60
CA SER A 27 -5.87 17.73 6.60
C SER A 27 -5.78 16.94 5.29
N ALA A 28 -5.76 17.61 4.14
CA ALA A 28 -5.63 16.96 2.84
C ALA A 28 -4.26 16.29 2.69
N LEU A 29 -3.18 16.97 3.09
CA LEU A 29 -1.83 16.40 3.07
C LEU A 29 -1.73 15.18 4.01
N THR A 30 -2.26 15.31 5.23
CA THR A 30 -2.26 14.23 6.22
C THR A 30 -3.03 13.01 5.73
N ALA A 31 -4.22 13.22 5.13
CA ALA A 31 -5.03 12.13 4.57
C ALA A 31 -4.30 11.41 3.43
N LYS A 32 -3.62 12.16 2.55
CA LYS A 32 -2.81 11.59 1.47
C LYS A 32 -1.65 10.76 2.00
N ALA A 33 -0.92 11.27 2.99
CA ALA A 33 0.19 10.56 3.62
C ALA A 33 -0.28 9.25 4.29
N LEU A 34 -1.39 9.29 5.03
CA LEU A 34 -1.96 8.11 5.66
C LEU A 34 -2.41 7.06 4.64
N ALA A 35 -3.09 7.49 3.58
CA ALA A 35 -3.52 6.58 2.51
C ALA A 35 -2.33 5.89 1.84
N PHE A 36 -1.26 6.63 1.58
CA PHE A 36 -0.02 6.09 1.05
C PHE A 36 0.58 5.04 1.99
N TYR A 37 0.74 5.38 3.27
CA TYR A 37 1.28 4.47 4.28
C TYR A 37 0.48 3.16 4.38
N LEU A 38 -0.85 3.26 4.43
CA LEU A 38 -1.72 2.07 4.50
C LEU A 38 -1.60 1.19 3.26
N ARG A 39 -1.51 1.80 2.08
CA ARG A 39 -1.34 1.08 0.82
C ARG A 39 0.00 0.35 0.78
N ASP A 40 1.07 1.04 1.16
CA ASP A 40 2.41 0.48 1.17
C ASP A 40 2.53 -0.67 2.18
N ARG A 41 2.01 -0.49 3.40
CA ARG A 41 1.98 -1.53 4.43
C ARG A 41 1.26 -2.79 3.96
N ARG A 42 0.11 -2.64 3.29
CA ARG A 42 -0.63 -3.78 2.71
C ARG A 42 0.18 -4.48 1.61
N ARG A 43 0.79 -3.71 0.71
CA ARG A 43 1.64 -4.25 -0.36
C ARG A 43 2.82 -5.04 0.20
N THR A 44 3.51 -4.49 1.19
CA THR A 44 4.67 -5.15 1.83
C THR A 44 4.26 -6.41 2.58
N ALA A 45 3.12 -6.41 3.27
CA ALA A 45 2.60 -7.61 3.93
C ALA A 45 2.24 -8.71 2.92
N LEU A 46 1.61 -8.35 1.79
CA LEU A 46 1.32 -9.29 0.71
C LEU A 46 2.59 -9.86 0.08
N GLY A 47 3.57 -8.98 -0.22
CA GLY A 47 4.85 -9.39 -0.77
C GLY A 47 5.57 -10.39 0.14
N ARG A 48 5.57 -10.16 1.45
CA ARG A 48 6.12 -11.12 2.43
C ARG A 48 5.41 -12.47 2.38
N LYS A 49 4.08 -12.50 2.32
CA LYS A 49 3.32 -13.76 2.18
C LYS A 49 3.67 -14.50 0.89
N VAL A 50 3.80 -13.78 -0.22
CA VAL A 50 4.22 -14.37 -1.51
C VAL A 50 5.62 -14.96 -1.40
N LEU A 51 6.56 -14.23 -0.78
CA LEU A 51 7.93 -14.72 -0.56
C LEU A 51 8.00 -15.92 0.38
N GLU A 52 7.14 -15.99 1.40
CA GLU A 52 7.05 -17.16 2.27
C GLU A 52 6.61 -18.42 1.52
N VAL A 53 5.74 -18.27 0.53
CA VAL A 53 5.22 -19.34 -0.33
C VAL A 53 6.19 -19.66 -1.46
N ALA A 54 6.92 -18.66 -1.96
CA ALA A 54 7.94 -18.80 -2.98
C ALA A 54 9.08 -19.68 -2.47
N GLY A 55 9.28 -20.84 -3.09
CA GLY A 55 10.28 -21.84 -2.71
C GLY A 55 9.77 -22.98 -1.82
N ARG A 56 8.61 -22.84 -1.16
CA ARG A 56 7.94 -23.96 -0.47
C ARG A 56 6.95 -24.72 -1.35
N THR A 57 6.53 -24.10 -2.44
CA THR A 57 5.51 -24.63 -3.35
C THR A 57 6.19 -25.05 -4.65
N ARG A 58 6.13 -26.35 -4.99
CA ARG A 58 6.51 -26.82 -6.33
C ARG A 58 5.35 -26.51 -7.27
N LEU A 59 5.60 -25.66 -8.26
CA LEU A 59 4.66 -25.50 -9.38
C LEU A 59 4.64 -26.83 -10.14
N THR A 60 3.44 -27.35 -10.41
CA THR A 60 3.31 -28.51 -11.31
C THR A 60 3.78 -28.07 -12.71
N GLU A 61 4.36 -28.98 -13.50
CA GLU A 61 4.82 -28.62 -14.85
C GLU A 61 3.68 -28.07 -15.74
N GLU A 62 2.45 -28.44 -15.41
CA GLU A 62 1.23 -28.05 -16.11
C GLU A 62 0.62 -26.73 -15.60
N ALA A 63 1.15 -26.15 -14.52
CA ALA A 63 0.62 -24.93 -13.92
C ALA A 63 0.53 -23.76 -14.93
N HIS A 64 1.49 -23.67 -15.84
CA HIS A 64 1.47 -22.67 -16.90
C HIS A 64 0.34 -22.90 -17.92
N ARG A 65 0.08 -24.16 -18.28
CA ARG A 65 -0.97 -24.55 -19.23
C ARG A 65 -2.36 -24.24 -18.65
N LEU A 66 -2.58 -24.60 -17.39
CA LEU A 66 -3.83 -24.35 -16.67
C LEU A 66 -4.12 -22.85 -16.49
N LEU A 67 -3.07 -22.03 -16.25
CA LEU A 67 -3.21 -20.58 -16.18
C LEU A 67 -3.60 -19.97 -17.54
N GLU A 68 -3.01 -20.46 -18.63
CA GLU A 68 -3.33 -19.99 -19.98
C GLU A 68 -4.73 -20.40 -20.45
N GLU A 69 -5.18 -21.62 -20.13
CA GLU A 69 -6.55 -22.09 -20.38
C GLU A 69 -7.57 -21.21 -19.65
N GLY A 70 -7.38 -20.99 -18.35
CA GLY A 70 -8.27 -20.12 -17.56
C GLY A 70 -8.26 -18.65 -17.99
N ARG A 71 -7.19 -18.17 -18.64
CA ARG A 71 -7.10 -16.80 -19.19
C ARG A 71 -7.89 -16.65 -20.49
N ARG A 72 -8.09 -17.75 -21.23
CA ARG A 72 -8.84 -17.80 -22.48
C ARG A 72 -10.35 -18.01 -22.26
N ASP A 73 -10.74 -18.56 -21.11
CA ASP A 73 -12.15 -18.79 -20.73
C ASP A 73 -12.88 -17.55 -20.16
N ARG A 74 -12.40 -16.33 -20.42
CA ARG A 74 -13.21 -15.12 -20.21
C ARG A 74 -13.79 -14.64 -21.53
N PRO A 75 -15.13 -14.50 -21.66
CA PRO A 75 -15.73 -13.73 -22.74
C PRO A 75 -15.34 -12.25 -22.69
#